data_AF-A0A2Z4HIH9-F1
#
_entry.id   AF-A0A2Z4HIH9-F1
#
_cell.length_a   1.000
_cell.length_b   1.000
_cell.length_c   1.000
_cell.angle_alpha   90.00
_cell.angle_beta   90.00
_cell.angle_gamma   90.00
#
_symmetry.space_group_name_H-M   'P 1'
#
loop_
_entity.id
_entity.type
_entity.pdbx_description
1 polymer ?
#
loop_
_entity_poly.entity_id
_entity_poly.type
_entity_poly.pdbx_seq_one_letter_code
_entity_poly.pdbx_strand_id
1 'polypeptide(L)'
;TEDILTGFKMHARGWISIYCMPPRPAFKGSAPINLSDRLNQVLRWALGSIEILLSRHCPIWYGYNGRLRLLERVAYINTIVYPITSIPLIAYCMLPAFCLLTGKFIIPEISNFASMWFILLFISIFATGILELRWSGVSIEDWWRNEQFWVIGGTSAHLFAVFQGLLKVLAGIDTNFTVTSKASDEDGDFAELYVFKWTSLLIPPTTVLIVNLVGIVAGVSFA
;
A
#
# COMPACT_ATOMS: atom_id res chain seq x y z
N THR A 1 14.32 7.28 -3.04
CA THR A 1 13.71 7.21 -4.40
C THR A 1 13.87 8.55 -5.09
N GLU A 2 14.73 8.60 -6.13
CA GLU A 2 15.14 9.87 -6.78
C GLU A 2 14.21 10.30 -7.92
N ASP A 3 13.59 9.36 -8.62
CA ASP A 3 12.72 9.59 -9.78
C ASP A 3 11.51 10.49 -9.46
N ILE A 4 10.74 10.17 -8.42
CA ILE A 4 9.57 10.96 -7.97
C ILE A 4 10.01 12.35 -7.51
N LEU A 5 11.11 12.44 -6.76
CA LEU A 5 11.62 13.70 -6.22
C LEU A 5 12.06 14.66 -7.33
N THR A 6 12.72 14.13 -8.35
CA THR A 6 13.17 14.92 -9.51
C THR A 6 11.97 15.45 -10.30
N GLY A 7 10.99 14.59 -10.60
CA GLY A 7 9.74 15.00 -11.26
C GLY A 7 9.02 16.10 -10.49
N PHE A 8 8.85 15.92 -9.17
CA PHE A 8 8.24 16.92 -8.29
C PHE A 8 8.95 18.28 -8.34
N LYS A 9 10.30 18.29 -8.29
CA LYS A 9 11.07 19.54 -8.38
C LYS A 9 10.92 20.22 -9.74
N MET A 10 10.82 19.47 -10.83
CA MET A 10 10.56 20.03 -12.15
C MET A 10 9.15 20.63 -12.23
N HIS A 11 8.13 19.92 -11.76
CA HIS A 11 6.76 20.44 -11.78
C HIS A 11 6.59 21.67 -10.87
N ALA A 12 7.27 21.72 -9.73
CA ALA A 12 7.32 22.91 -8.87
C ALA A 12 7.90 24.14 -9.58
N ARG A 13 8.78 23.95 -10.58
CA ARG A 13 9.32 25.01 -11.45
C ARG A 13 8.40 25.35 -12.64
N GLY A 14 7.27 24.66 -12.81
CA GLY A 14 6.27 24.91 -13.85
C GLY A 14 6.40 24.05 -15.09
N TRP A 15 7.22 22.98 -15.06
CA TRP A 15 7.24 21.99 -16.14
C TRP A 15 5.94 21.17 -16.15
N ILE A 16 5.56 20.69 -17.33
CA ILE A 16 4.34 19.90 -17.56
C ILE A 16 4.74 18.53 -18.09
N SER A 17 4.24 17.47 -17.48
CA SER A 17 4.40 16.09 -17.96
C SER A 17 3.30 15.69 -18.94
N ILE A 18 3.63 14.82 -19.90
CA ILE A 18 2.67 14.22 -20.82
C ILE A 18 2.68 12.70 -20.62
N TYR A 19 1.51 12.10 -20.46
CA TYR A 19 1.32 10.65 -20.39
C TYR A 19 0.68 10.16 -21.69
N CYS A 20 1.36 9.25 -22.40
CA CYS A 20 0.93 8.73 -23.70
C CYS A 20 0.83 7.21 -23.67
N MET A 21 -0.33 6.67 -24.08
CA MET A 21 -0.58 5.24 -24.18
C MET A 21 -0.80 4.85 -25.65
N PRO A 22 0.28 4.46 -26.38
CA PRO A 22 0.13 3.97 -27.74
C PRO A 22 -0.59 2.62 -27.78
N PRO A 23 -1.27 2.26 -28.89
CA PRO A 23 -2.00 0.98 -29.01
C PRO A 23 -1.12 -0.26 -28.80
N ARG A 24 0.18 -0.15 -29.13
CA ARG A 24 1.18 -1.19 -28.87
C ARG A 24 2.11 -0.71 -27.75
N PRO A 25 2.40 -1.53 -26.73
CA PRO A 25 3.38 -1.18 -25.70
C PRO A 25 4.73 -0.86 -26.33
N ALA A 26 5.16 0.40 -26.20
CA ALA A 26 6.42 0.88 -26.76
C ALA A 26 7.64 0.41 -25.95
N PHE A 27 7.44 0.17 -24.65
CA PHE A 27 8.46 -0.33 -23.73
C PHE A 27 7.95 -1.60 -23.04
N LYS A 28 8.78 -2.65 -23.04
CA LYS A 28 8.54 -3.91 -22.32
C LYS A 28 9.78 -4.24 -21.50
N GLY A 29 9.57 -4.74 -20.28
CA GLY A 29 10.65 -5.19 -19.41
C GLY A 29 10.21 -6.39 -18.59
N SER A 30 11.18 -7.13 -18.07
CA SER A 30 10.93 -8.28 -17.20
C SER A 30 10.39 -7.81 -15.84
N ALA A 31 9.36 -8.49 -15.35
CA ALA A 31 8.76 -8.25 -14.04
C ALA A 31 9.22 -9.31 -13.02
N PRO A 32 9.26 -8.98 -11.72
CA PRO A 32 9.49 -9.98 -10.68
C PRO A 32 8.42 -11.08 -10.76
N ILE A 33 8.87 -12.34 -10.72
CA ILE A 33 8.00 -13.51 -10.90
C ILE A 33 7.45 -13.99 -9.54
N ASN A 34 8.22 -13.84 -8.46
CA ASN A 34 7.85 -14.29 -7.12
C ASN A 34 7.37 -13.16 -6.18
N LEU A 35 6.57 -13.53 -5.17
CA LEU A 35 6.00 -12.60 -4.20
C LEU A 35 7.06 -11.87 -3.37
N SER A 36 8.14 -12.56 -3.01
CA SER A 36 9.14 -12.05 -2.06
C SER A 36 9.99 -10.94 -2.68
N ASP A 37 10.38 -11.09 -3.94
CA ASP A 37 11.06 -10.05 -4.71
C ASP A 37 10.15 -8.85 -4.95
N ARG A 38 8.85 -9.11 -5.17
CA ARG A 38 7.85 -8.06 -5.29
C ARG A 38 7.67 -7.29 -3.98
N LEU A 39 7.64 -7.96 -2.83
CA LEU A 39 7.58 -7.31 -1.51
C LEU A 39 8.84 -6.49 -1.21
N ASN A 40 10.02 -7.00 -1.55
CA ASN A 40 11.27 -6.24 -1.43
C ASN A 40 11.27 -5.01 -2.35
N GLN A 41 10.72 -5.11 -3.55
CA GLN A 41 10.54 -3.96 -4.44
C GLN A 41 9.61 -2.91 -3.82
N VAL A 42 8.46 -3.32 -3.28
CA VAL A 42 7.52 -2.42 -2.61
C VAL A 42 8.15 -1.78 -1.37
N LEU A 43 8.93 -2.55 -0.59
CA LEU A 43 9.68 -2.01 0.56
C LEU A 43 10.61 -0.88 0.13
N ARG A 44 11.37 -1.04 -0.97
CA ARG A 44 12.25 0.01 -1.49
C ARG A 44 11.48 1.27 -1.90
N TRP A 45 10.31 1.11 -2.51
CA TRP A 45 9.45 2.23 -2.87
C TRP A 45 8.93 2.96 -1.63
N ALA A 46 8.41 2.21 -0.65
CA ALA A 46 7.87 2.75 0.58
C ALA A 46 8.94 3.47 1.40
N LEU A 47 10.14 2.90 1.50
CA LEU A 47 11.28 3.55 2.15
C LEU A 47 11.61 4.89 1.51
N GLY A 48 11.72 4.93 0.18
CA GLY A 48 12.00 6.18 -0.50
C GLY A 48 10.89 7.22 -0.36
N SER A 49 9.62 6.81 -0.31
CA SER A 49 8.51 7.72 0.00
C SER A 49 8.62 8.29 1.41
N ILE A 50 8.93 7.47 2.41
CA ILE A 50 9.13 7.93 3.80
C ILE A 50 10.36 8.83 3.93
N GLU A 51 11.45 8.54 3.23
CA GLU A 51 12.61 9.44 3.19
C GLU A 51 12.25 10.80 2.61
N ILE A 52 11.49 10.86 1.51
CA ILE A 52 11.03 12.13 0.94
C ILE A 52 10.12 12.86 1.92
N LEU A 53 9.18 12.14 2.56
CA LEU A 53 8.24 12.70 3.54
C LEU A 53 8.97 13.36 4.71
N LEU A 54 10.01 12.72 5.23
CA LEU A 54 10.79 13.22 6.36
C LEU A 54 11.91 14.19 5.94
N SER A 55 12.11 14.40 4.64
CA SER A 55 13.11 15.34 4.11
C SER A 55 12.60 16.78 4.00
N ARG A 56 13.52 17.72 3.75
CA ARG A 56 13.17 19.12 3.44
C ARG A 56 12.35 19.28 2.15
N HIS A 57 12.26 18.26 1.31
CA HIS A 57 11.58 18.30 0.02
C HIS A 57 10.17 17.70 0.06
N CYS A 58 9.56 17.56 1.23
CA CYS A 58 8.20 17.06 1.34
C CYS A 58 7.17 17.98 0.65
N PRO A 59 6.26 17.45 -0.17
CA PRO A 59 5.23 18.22 -0.85
C PRO A 59 4.27 19.01 0.06
N ILE A 60 4.20 18.66 1.35
CA ILE A 60 3.35 19.30 2.36
C ILE A 60 3.85 20.70 2.74
N TRP A 61 5.16 20.97 2.67
CA TRP A 61 5.72 22.28 3.02
C TRP A 61 6.67 22.85 1.95
N TYR A 62 7.18 22.03 1.04
CA TYR A 62 8.09 22.48 0.00
C TYR A 62 7.37 23.07 -1.22
N GLY A 63 7.95 24.10 -1.83
CA GLY A 63 7.56 24.57 -3.16
C GLY A 63 6.24 25.34 -3.22
N TYR A 64 5.80 25.97 -2.11
CA TYR A 64 4.60 26.83 -2.10
C TYR A 64 4.77 28.11 -2.90
N ASN A 65 6.00 28.62 -3.01
CA ASN A 65 6.34 29.75 -3.90
C ASN A 65 6.51 29.33 -5.37
N GLY A 66 6.23 28.07 -5.71
CA GLY A 66 6.37 27.51 -7.05
C GLY A 66 5.13 27.65 -7.90
N ARG A 67 5.13 27.00 -9.07
CA ARG A 67 4.02 27.00 -10.05
C ARG A 67 3.20 25.70 -10.03
N LEU A 68 3.30 24.92 -8.95
CA LEU A 68 2.63 23.63 -8.83
C LEU A 68 1.12 23.83 -8.59
N ARG A 69 0.29 23.13 -9.36
CA ARG A 69 -1.17 23.19 -9.21
C ARG A 69 -1.61 22.51 -7.91
N LEU A 70 -2.72 22.96 -7.31
CA LEU A 70 -3.20 22.40 -6.03
C LEU A 70 -3.53 20.91 -6.12
N LEU A 71 -4.28 20.49 -7.15
CA LEU A 71 -4.66 19.09 -7.32
C LEU A 71 -3.44 18.18 -7.58
N GLU A 72 -2.46 18.70 -8.31
CA GLU A 72 -1.18 18.02 -8.54
C GLU A 72 -0.38 17.87 -7.24
N ARG A 73 -0.37 18.90 -6.39
CA ARG A 73 0.21 18.81 -5.05
C ARG A 73 -0.47 17.74 -4.21
N VAL A 74 -1.80 17.66 -4.25
CA VAL A 74 -2.56 16.61 -3.54
C VAL A 74 -2.15 15.23 -4.03
N ALA A 75 -2.00 15.04 -5.35
CA ALA A 75 -1.51 13.78 -5.91
C ALA A 75 -0.10 13.42 -5.39
N TYR A 76 0.83 14.38 -5.38
CA TYR A 76 2.17 14.17 -4.80
C TYR A 76 2.12 13.85 -3.31
N ILE A 77 1.29 14.54 -2.53
CA ILE A 77 1.12 14.24 -1.10
C ILE A 77 0.64 12.79 -0.95
N ASN A 78 -0.40 12.38 -1.68
CA ASN A 78 -0.92 11.01 -1.65
C ASN A 78 0.17 9.96 -1.95
N THR A 79 0.98 10.17 -2.99
CA THR A 79 2.08 9.28 -3.38
C THR A 79 3.24 9.25 -2.37
N ILE A 80 3.39 10.25 -1.51
CA ILE A 80 4.44 10.29 -0.49
C ILE A 80 3.95 9.75 0.85
N VAL A 81 2.70 10.02 1.24
CA VAL A 81 2.15 9.60 2.55
C VAL A 81 1.59 8.19 2.57
N TYR A 82 1.38 7.53 1.41
CA TYR A 82 0.71 6.23 1.37
C TYR A 82 1.29 5.16 2.31
N PRO A 83 2.61 5.06 2.60
CA PRO A 83 3.09 4.01 3.48
C PRO A 83 2.60 4.18 4.93
N ILE A 84 2.30 5.40 5.37
CA ILE A 84 1.77 5.68 6.72
C ILE A 84 0.41 5.04 6.95
N THR A 85 -0.38 4.84 5.89
CA THR A 85 -1.69 4.16 5.98
C THR A 85 -1.59 2.72 6.50
N SER A 86 -0.39 2.12 6.50
CA SER A 86 -0.13 0.81 7.12
C SER A 86 -0.41 0.76 8.62
N ILE A 87 -0.19 1.86 9.36
CA ILE A 87 -0.41 1.91 10.81
C ILE A 87 -1.90 1.77 11.16
N PRO A 88 -2.81 2.60 10.63
CA PRO A 88 -4.23 2.39 10.88
C PRO A 88 -4.74 1.08 10.26
N LEU A 89 -4.18 0.64 9.13
CA LEU A 89 -4.56 -0.62 8.50
C LEU A 89 -4.27 -1.84 9.39
N ILE A 90 -3.08 -1.94 9.99
CA ILE A 90 -2.75 -3.08 10.86
C ILE A 90 -3.65 -3.10 12.11
N ALA A 91 -3.94 -1.93 12.67
CA ALA A 91 -4.88 -1.81 13.80
C ALA A 91 -6.30 -2.25 13.39
N TYR A 92 -6.76 -1.81 12.22
CA TYR A 92 -8.05 -2.20 11.66
C TYR A 92 -8.15 -3.71 11.42
N CYS A 93 -7.12 -4.35 10.85
CA CYS A 93 -7.11 -5.79 10.60
C CYS A 93 -7.07 -6.64 11.88
N MET A 94 -6.56 -6.10 12.99
CA MET A 94 -6.52 -6.77 14.30
C MET A 94 -7.79 -6.54 15.13
N LEU A 95 -8.57 -5.52 14.79
CA LEU A 95 -9.75 -5.09 15.54
C LEU A 95 -10.81 -6.20 15.70
N PRO A 96 -11.20 -6.97 14.65
CA PRO A 96 -12.22 -7.99 14.77
C PRO A 96 -11.79 -9.11 15.73
N ALA A 97 -10.55 -9.56 15.63
CA ALA A 97 -10.00 -10.58 16.52
C ALA A 97 -10.01 -10.13 17.98
N PHE A 98 -9.63 -8.88 18.25
CA PHE A 98 -9.66 -8.32 19.59
C PHE A 98 -11.09 -8.25 20.16
N CYS A 99 -12.05 -7.79 19.36
CA CYS A 99 -13.46 -7.76 19.75
C CYS A 99 -14.00 -9.16 20.08
N LEU A 100 -13.66 -10.17 19.27
CA LEU A 100 -14.10 -11.55 19.48
C LEU A 100 -13.46 -12.20 20.71
N LEU A 101 -12.17 -11.98 20.94
CA LEU A 101 -11.45 -12.57 22.09
C LEU A 101 -11.81 -11.92 23.42
N THR A 102 -12.10 -10.62 23.43
CA THR A 102 -12.40 -9.88 24.66
C THR A 102 -13.89 -9.76 24.96
N GLY A 103 -14.75 -10.05 23.97
CA GLY A 103 -16.20 -9.82 24.04
C GLY A 103 -16.58 -8.33 24.09
N LYS A 104 -15.62 -7.41 23.96
CA LYS A 104 -15.86 -5.96 24.02
C LYS A 104 -16.03 -5.38 22.62
N PHE A 105 -17.29 -5.21 22.22
CA PHE A 105 -17.61 -4.53 20.98
C PHE A 105 -17.46 -3.01 21.13
N ILE A 106 -16.82 -2.39 20.14
CA ILE A 106 -16.54 -0.94 20.12
C ILE A 106 -17.78 -0.15 19.70
N ILE A 107 -18.63 -0.75 18.87
CA ILE A 107 -19.84 -0.11 18.34
C ILE A 107 -21.02 -0.56 19.22
N PRO A 108 -21.78 0.38 19.82
CA PRO A 108 -23.01 0.04 20.55
C PRO A 108 -24.07 -0.50 19.58
N GLU A 109 -25.17 -1.05 20.11
CA GLU A 109 -26.29 -1.48 19.27
C GLU A 109 -26.70 -0.36 18.30
N ILE A 110 -26.64 -0.68 17.01
CA ILE A 110 -26.84 0.29 15.95
C ILE A 110 -28.34 0.51 15.79
N SER A 111 -28.79 1.76 15.94
CA SER A 111 -30.19 2.11 15.70
C SER A 111 -30.56 1.88 14.23
N ASN A 112 -31.85 1.67 13.94
CA ASN A 112 -32.34 1.51 12.57
C ASN A 112 -31.86 2.65 11.64
N PHE A 113 -31.76 3.88 12.16
CA PHE A 113 -31.27 5.02 11.41
C PHE A 113 -29.77 4.92 11.09
N ALA A 114 -28.94 4.56 12.06
CA ALA A 114 -27.50 4.39 11.83
C ALA A 114 -27.22 3.19 10.89
N SER A 115 -27.99 2.11 10.99
CA SER A 115 -27.89 0.96 10.08
C SER A 115 -28.15 1.34 8.62
N MET A 116 -29.12 2.23 8.36
CA MET A 116 -29.35 2.75 7.01
C MET A 116 -28.15 3.51 6.45
N TRP A 117 -27.47 4.33 7.26
CA TRP A 117 -26.26 5.03 6.84
C TRP A 117 -25.12 4.07 6.49
N PHE A 118 -24.93 3.00 7.27
CA PHE A 118 -23.94 1.97 6.95
C PHE A 118 -24.25 1.29 5.61
N ILE A 119 -25.51 0.90 5.39
CA ILE A 119 -25.92 0.26 4.12
C ILE A 119 -25.70 1.21 2.94
N LEU A 120 -26.10 2.48 3.06
CA LEU A 120 -25.90 3.49 2.02
C LEU A 120 -24.42 3.71 1.70
N LEU A 121 -23.55 3.71 2.72
CA LEU A 121 -22.10 3.82 2.53
C LEU A 121 -21.56 2.64 1.71
N PHE A 122 -21.92 1.40 2.06
CA PHE A 122 -21.49 0.22 1.30
C PHE A 122 -21.99 0.25 -0.14
N ILE A 123 -23.26 0.60 -0.36
CA ILE A 123 -23.83 0.74 -1.72
C ILE A 123 -23.05 1.79 -2.52
N SER A 124 -22.74 2.94 -1.91
CA SER A 124 -21.97 4.02 -2.55
C SER A 124 -20.56 3.55 -2.97
N ILE A 125 -19.86 2.82 -2.10
CA ILE A 125 -18.54 2.26 -2.39
C ILE A 125 -18.62 1.29 -3.57
N PHE A 126 -19.55 0.33 -3.55
CA PHE A 126 -19.70 -0.64 -4.64
C PHE A 126 -20.11 0.03 -5.96
N ALA A 127 -21.06 0.96 -5.93
CA ALA A 127 -21.49 1.69 -7.12
C ALA A 127 -20.35 2.49 -7.74
N THR A 128 -19.54 3.16 -6.90
CA THR A 128 -18.36 3.92 -7.36
C THR A 128 -17.32 3.01 -7.99
N GLY A 129 -17.00 1.87 -7.34
CA GLY A 129 -16.04 0.90 -7.89
C GLY A 129 -16.49 0.31 -9.22
N ILE A 130 -17.77 -0.06 -9.36
CA ILE A 130 -18.32 -0.56 -10.64
C ILE A 130 -18.24 0.50 -11.74
N LEU A 131 -18.55 1.77 -11.42
CA LEU A 131 -18.48 2.86 -12.38
C LEU A 131 -17.04 3.11 -12.85
N GLU A 132 -16.08 3.08 -11.94
CA GLU A 132 -14.64 3.23 -12.23
C GLU A 132 -14.12 2.10 -13.12
N LEU A 133 -14.47 0.84 -12.81
CA LEU A 133 -14.08 -0.31 -13.63
C LEU A 133 -14.66 -0.23 -15.05
N ARG A 134 -15.92 0.20 -15.16
CA ARG A 134 -16.58 0.36 -16.46
C ARG A 134 -15.91 1.41 -17.32
N TRP A 135 -15.48 2.54 -16.74
CA TRP A 135 -14.83 3.62 -17.49
C TRP A 135 -13.37 3.31 -17.83
N SER A 136 -12.66 2.62 -16.94
CA SER A 136 -11.24 2.28 -17.12
C SER A 136 -11.01 1.06 -18.01
N GLY A 137 -12.02 0.19 -18.19
CA GLY A 137 -11.88 -1.06 -18.94
C GLY A 137 -11.01 -2.11 -18.23
N VAL A 138 -10.76 -1.94 -16.93
CA VAL A 138 -10.00 -2.86 -16.10
C VAL A 138 -10.88 -4.04 -15.68
N SER A 139 -10.33 -5.25 -15.65
CA SER A 139 -11.07 -6.43 -15.22
C SER A 139 -11.31 -6.42 -13.70
N ILE A 140 -12.42 -7.01 -13.25
CA ILE A 140 -12.72 -7.12 -11.81
C ILE A 140 -11.68 -7.98 -11.07
N GLU A 141 -11.13 -8.99 -11.75
CA GLU A 141 -10.10 -9.88 -11.20
C GLU A 141 -8.80 -9.12 -10.94
N ASP A 142 -8.37 -8.27 -11.88
CA ASP A 142 -7.17 -7.44 -11.72
C ASP A 142 -7.33 -6.42 -10.59
N TRP A 143 -8.50 -5.79 -10.51
CA TRP A 143 -8.82 -4.86 -9.44
C TRP A 143 -8.77 -5.54 -8.07
N TRP A 144 -9.45 -6.69 -7.93
CA TRP A 144 -9.48 -7.43 -6.66
C TRP A 144 -8.09 -7.94 -6.26
N ARG A 145 -7.30 -8.43 -7.21
CA ARG A 145 -5.90 -8.83 -6.98
C ARG A 145 -5.04 -7.66 -6.52
N ASN A 146 -5.25 -6.45 -7.07
CA ASN A 146 -4.56 -5.25 -6.64
C ASN A 146 -4.91 -4.88 -5.19
N GLU A 147 -6.19 -4.94 -4.80
CA GLU A 147 -6.61 -4.67 -3.42
C GLU A 147 -6.02 -5.68 -2.42
N GLN A 148 -6.03 -6.97 -2.77
CA GLN A 148 -5.36 -8.01 -1.96
C GLN A 148 -3.87 -7.70 -1.77
N PHE A 149 -3.19 -7.35 -2.87
CA PHE A 149 -1.78 -7.01 -2.84
C PHE A 149 -1.52 -5.74 -2.03
N TRP A 150 -2.42 -4.74 -2.10
CA TRP A 150 -2.35 -3.53 -1.30
C TRP A 150 -2.44 -3.82 0.21
N VAL A 151 -3.37 -4.68 0.64
CA VAL A 151 -3.47 -5.08 2.07
C VAL A 151 -2.23 -5.85 2.53
N ILE A 152 -1.73 -6.79 1.72
CA ILE A 152 -0.51 -7.54 2.04
C ILE A 152 0.69 -6.58 2.13
N GLY A 153 0.89 -5.72 1.14
CA GLY A 153 1.97 -4.73 1.14
C GLY A 153 1.87 -3.73 2.30
N GLY A 154 0.64 -3.30 2.63
CA GLY A 154 0.31 -2.43 3.75
C GLY A 154 0.68 -3.04 5.10
N THR A 155 0.24 -4.28 5.35
CA THR A 155 0.53 -4.99 6.60
C THR A 155 1.98 -5.49 6.70
N SER A 156 2.73 -5.55 5.58
CA SER A 156 4.15 -5.97 5.55
C SER A 156 5.11 -4.82 5.23
N ALA A 157 5.45 -4.66 3.96
CA ALA A 157 6.52 -3.80 3.46
C ALA A 157 6.34 -2.33 3.86
N HIS A 158 5.12 -1.79 3.79
CA HIS A 158 4.84 -0.42 4.19
C HIS A 158 5.07 -0.21 5.69
N LEU A 159 4.57 -1.13 6.51
CA LEU A 159 4.73 -1.07 7.97
C LEU A 159 6.21 -1.09 8.35
N PHE A 160 6.99 -2.02 7.78
CA PHE A 160 8.45 -2.07 7.98
C PHE A 160 9.15 -0.79 7.52
N ALA A 161 8.79 -0.25 6.34
CA ALA A 161 9.37 0.98 5.83
C ALA A 161 9.12 2.19 6.76
N VAL A 162 7.91 2.30 7.31
CA VAL A 162 7.55 3.37 8.25
C VAL A 162 8.40 3.28 9.52
N PHE A 163 8.51 2.09 10.14
CA PHE A 163 9.34 1.91 11.32
C PHE A 163 10.82 2.18 11.05
N GLN A 164 11.35 1.68 9.92
CA GLN A 164 12.74 1.95 9.53
C GLN A 164 13.00 3.43 9.29
N GLY A 165 12.09 4.14 8.60
CA GLY A 165 12.22 5.57 8.37
C GLY A 165 12.17 6.40 9.65
N LEU A 166 11.28 6.04 10.59
CA LEU A 166 11.23 6.67 11.91
C LEU A 166 12.52 6.44 12.71
N LEU A 167 13.02 5.20 12.73
CA LEU A 167 14.29 4.87 13.40
C LEU A 167 15.47 5.64 12.78
N LYS A 168 15.51 5.77 11.46
CA LYS A 168 16.56 6.54 10.77
C LYS A 168 16.57 8.00 11.20
N VAL A 169 15.40 8.64 11.29
CA VAL A 169 15.30 10.05 11.68
C VAL A 169 15.53 10.28 13.17
N LEU A 170 15.06 9.37 14.03
CA LEU A 170 15.16 9.51 15.48
C LEU A 170 16.51 9.07 16.04
N ALA A 171 17.12 8.03 15.46
CA ALA A 171 18.36 7.42 15.96
C ALA A 171 19.59 7.69 15.09
N GLY A 172 19.44 8.30 13.91
CA GLY A 172 20.56 8.58 12.99
C GLY A 172 21.25 7.33 12.45
N ILE A 173 20.61 6.16 12.51
CA ILE A 173 21.15 4.89 12.03
C ILE A 173 20.92 4.79 10.52
N ASP A 174 22.01 4.73 9.74
CA ASP A 174 21.94 4.45 8.32
C ASP A 174 21.54 2.98 8.10
N THR A 175 20.33 2.76 7.58
CA THR A 175 19.86 1.43 7.19
C THR A 175 20.49 1.02 5.87
N ASN A 176 21.34 -0.01 5.90
CA ASN A 176 21.98 -0.56 4.70
C ASN A 176 20.93 -1.08 3.71
N PHE A 177 20.98 -0.55 2.50
CA PHE A 177 20.07 -0.87 1.40
C PHE A 177 20.52 -2.16 0.70
N THR A 178 19.76 -3.25 0.85
CA THR A 178 19.99 -4.48 0.09
C THR A 178 19.39 -4.31 -1.31
N VAL A 179 20.24 -4.18 -2.32
CA VAL A 179 19.83 -4.09 -3.73
C VAL A 179 19.24 -5.43 -4.17
N THR A 180 18.02 -5.43 -4.72
CA THR A 180 17.43 -6.63 -5.34
C THR A 180 18.16 -6.90 -6.67
N SER A 181 18.81 -8.06 -6.82
CA SER A 181 19.48 -8.45 -8.06
C SER A 181 18.45 -8.75 -9.16
N LYS A 182 18.65 -8.22 -10.36
CA LYS A 182 17.86 -8.55 -11.56
C LYS A 182 18.57 -9.59 -12.43
N ALA A 183 18.99 -10.71 -11.85
CA ALA A 183 19.44 -11.86 -12.64
C ALA A 183 18.24 -12.78 -12.85
N SER A 184 17.87 -13.01 -14.11
CA SER A 184 16.96 -14.07 -14.51
C SER A 184 17.82 -15.29 -14.84
N ASP A 185 17.65 -16.39 -14.12
CA ASP A 185 18.14 -17.68 -14.63
C ASP A 185 17.25 -18.04 -15.82
N GLU A 186 17.91 -18.19 -16.97
CA GLU A 186 17.31 -18.61 -18.23
C GLU A 186 16.95 -20.10 -18.11
N ASP A 187 15.81 -20.44 -17.50
CA ASP A 187 15.09 -21.67 -17.81
C ASP A 187 13.65 -21.56 -17.28
N GLY A 188 12.70 -21.68 -18.21
CA GLY A 188 11.31 -21.39 -17.96
C GLY A 188 10.63 -22.37 -17.02
N ASP A 189 9.79 -21.86 -16.12
CA ASP A 189 8.50 -22.48 -15.86
C ASP A 189 7.57 -21.55 -15.08
N PHE A 190 6.26 -21.64 -15.33
CA PHE A 190 5.22 -21.02 -14.49
C PHE A 190 5.29 -21.48 -13.02
N ALA A 191 6.10 -22.51 -12.72
CA ALA A 191 6.41 -22.99 -11.39
C ALA A 191 7.07 -21.91 -10.49
N GLU A 192 7.92 -21.02 -11.02
CA GLU A 192 8.57 -19.97 -10.21
C GLU A 192 7.59 -18.93 -9.66
N LEU A 193 6.44 -18.75 -10.30
CA LEU A 193 5.36 -17.86 -9.83
C LEU A 193 4.77 -18.34 -8.50
N TYR A 194 4.83 -19.65 -8.24
CA TYR A 194 4.32 -20.30 -7.04
C TYR A 194 5.42 -20.65 -6.02
N VAL A 195 6.69 -20.35 -6.32
CA VAL A 195 7.79 -20.59 -5.36
C VAL A 195 7.69 -19.58 -4.23
N PHE A 196 7.21 -20.07 -3.09
CA PHE A 196 7.13 -19.32 -1.86
C PHE A 196 8.52 -19.21 -1.21
N LYS A 197 9.15 -18.03 -1.34
CA LYS A 197 10.39 -17.71 -0.63
C LYS A 197 10.05 -17.01 0.69
N TRP A 198 10.26 -17.66 1.83
CA TRP A 198 10.01 -17.03 3.13
C TRP A 198 10.84 -15.75 3.29
N THR A 199 10.21 -14.69 3.79
CA THR A 199 10.85 -13.41 4.11
C THR A 199 10.29 -12.89 5.43
N SER A 200 11.13 -12.23 6.24
CA SER A 200 10.71 -11.61 7.50
C SER A 200 9.59 -10.58 7.33
N LEU A 201 9.40 -10.05 6.11
CA LEU A 201 8.28 -9.18 5.75
C LEU A 201 6.91 -9.86 5.90
N LEU A 202 6.84 -11.20 5.82
CA LEU A 202 5.59 -11.96 5.97
C LEU A 202 5.20 -12.21 7.43
N ILE A 203 6.07 -11.89 8.40
CA ILE A 203 5.76 -12.10 9.83
C ILE A 203 4.50 -11.33 10.26
N PRO A 204 4.34 -10.01 10.01
CA PRO A 204 3.13 -9.32 10.44
C PRO A 204 1.84 -9.81 9.74
N PRO A 205 1.79 -9.98 8.40
CA PRO A 205 0.59 -10.53 7.74
C PRO A 205 0.18 -11.91 8.26
N THR A 206 1.16 -12.82 8.46
CA THR A 206 0.87 -14.17 8.99
C THR A 206 0.40 -14.11 10.44
N THR A 207 0.94 -13.20 11.25
CA THR A 207 0.48 -12.97 12.63
C THR A 207 -0.96 -12.49 12.66
N VAL A 208 -1.32 -11.50 11.83
CA VAL A 208 -2.70 -11.01 11.70
C VAL A 208 -3.65 -12.13 11.30
N LEU A 209 -3.23 -12.98 10.36
CA LEU A 209 -4.03 -14.13 9.92
C LEU A 209 -4.27 -15.11 11.07
N ILE A 210 -3.21 -15.52 11.79
CA ILE A 210 -3.31 -16.47 12.89
C ILE A 210 -4.19 -15.91 14.02
N VAL A 211 -4.00 -14.64 14.40
CA VAL A 211 -4.78 -14.00 15.46
C VAL A 211 -6.25 -13.90 15.09
N ASN A 212 -6.59 -13.58 13.84
CA ASN A 212 -7.98 -13.59 13.37
C ASN A 212 -8.58 -15.00 13.36
N LEU A 213 -7.84 -16.02 12.91
CA LEU A 213 -8.32 -17.40 12.95
C LEU A 213 -8.60 -17.87 14.38
N VAL A 214 -7.68 -17.61 15.32
CA VAL A 214 -7.88 -17.91 16.73
C VAL A 214 -9.07 -17.13 17.30
N GLY A 215 -9.20 -15.84 16.96
CA GLY A 215 -10.33 -15.01 17.38
C GLY A 215 -11.68 -15.53 16.90
N ILE A 216 -11.76 -15.99 15.65
CA ILE A 216 -12.99 -16.61 15.09
C ILE A 216 -13.30 -17.92 15.82
N VAL A 217 -12.33 -18.81 15.98
CA VAL A 217 -12.54 -20.10 16.65
C VAL A 217 -12.98 -19.89 18.10
N ALA A 218 -12.28 -19.02 18.83
CA ALA A 218 -12.62 -18.67 20.20
C ALA A 218 -14.03 -18.06 20.27
N GLY A 219 -14.31 -17.03 19.47
CA GLY A 219 -15.60 -16.34 19.46
C GLY A 219 -16.78 -17.25 19.14
N VAL A 220 -16.62 -18.22 18.22
CA VAL A 220 -17.66 -19.21 17.92
C VAL A 220 -17.78 -20.26 19.02
N SER A 221 -16.68 -20.65 19.67
CA SER A 221 -16.70 -21.66 20.74
C SER A 221 -17.24 -21.15 22.08
N PHE A 222 -17.13 -19.84 22.33
CA PHE A 222 -17.63 -19.18 23.54
C PHE A 222 -19.04 -18.59 23.37
N ALA A 223 -19.57 -18.55 22.14
CA ALA A 223 -20.95 -18.16 21.81
C ALA A 223 -21.91 -19.35 21.92
#